data_AF-A0A2V9H2D5-F1
#
_entry.id   AF-A0A2V9H2D5-F1
#
_cell.length_a   1.000
_cell.length_b   1.000
_cell.length_c   1.000
_cell.angle_alpha   90.00
_cell.angle_beta   90.00
_cell.angle_gamma   90.00
#
_symmetry.space_group_name_H-M   'P 1'
#
loop_
_entity.id
_entity.type
_entity.pdbx_description
1 polymer ?
#
loop_
_entity_poly.entity_id
_entity_poly.type
_entity_poly.pdbx_seq_one_letter_code
_entity_poly.pdbx_strand_id
1 'polypeptide(L)'
;FFALLIWFEAPELWQPLAFMVFAVALSEAARGLRYHALAWHAHLLTGLAVFTALTADPGGIRVWHTIPVRSFSALPVVVGGYWLAKRLGTSDERHLKLARVAYTWAGTGIMVWVLQEALRAPWIAVGWIVFAVVLALSTRWIRYQQLAWQANVVGLCALVRAFFYNYELEQKFWGPISLRIFTISLVAAGLYFLSQKAAPKERYARVIAFLHSFAATGLLALLAWYEAPNGWLAPLWAAFALVLAIVDQRFELEELPWQSHALAGLTLLRSISVNLYVTATWHGISVRLLSLASVAVIFYALSRLIRMPDEWRKRDIHHVYSWAASAIGGLLLWYELQSQPTGIAVAWGAFGLVLFEYGLLRKITQFRYQAYVTLIASFTRIFFANLTAGEPGEFWGPRMYTILPLVPIFFFVYAQLPQKEENTVRDRRLHFDTLLAHLGTATIVALFYFQFPIEWVVTSWAAVVFALLGAALLLDRPLFLHQGLLLTVGVLARGMAHNLFGAGYFGKGDWQGRYFVLSSAAVILLASLFFAFRLRGRYSIPQNVNPWIKPLALIAGRPEQVEFFIPIILLTCML
;
A
#
# COMPACT_ATOMS: atom_id res chain seq x y z
N PHE A 1 61.74 -2.29 33.66
CA PHE A 1 62.81 -1.49 33.05
C PHE A 1 62.51 -1.11 31.60
N PHE A 2 62.42 -2.05 30.64
CA PHE A 2 62.14 -1.74 29.23
C PHE A 2 60.86 -0.94 28.96
N ALA A 3 59.76 -1.19 29.70
CA ALA A 3 58.54 -0.39 29.57
C ALA A 3 58.74 1.10 29.92
N LEU A 4 59.56 1.40 30.93
CA LEU A 4 59.92 2.77 31.31
C LEU A 4 60.83 3.40 30.24
N LEU A 5 61.73 2.62 29.65
CA LEU A 5 62.59 3.08 28.57
C LEU A 5 61.76 3.48 27.34
N ILE A 6 60.76 2.68 26.97
CA ILE A 6 59.81 3.06 25.89
C ILE A 6 59.04 4.33 26.29
N TRP A 7 58.60 4.44 27.54
CA TRP A 7 57.82 5.59 28.01
C TRP A 7 58.60 6.91 27.96
N PHE A 8 59.88 6.90 28.35
CA PHE A 8 60.69 8.11 28.45
C PHE A 8 61.49 8.43 27.19
N GLU A 9 61.95 7.43 26.44
CA GLU A 9 62.88 7.63 25.31
C GLU A 9 62.19 7.55 23.94
N ALA A 10 61.10 6.79 23.81
CA ALA A 10 60.42 6.69 22.51
C ALA A 10 59.56 7.94 22.27
N PRO A 11 59.63 8.57 21.08
CA PRO A 11 58.76 9.69 20.77
C PRO A 11 57.29 9.28 20.88
N GLU A 12 56.44 10.19 21.35
CA GLU A 12 55.04 9.92 21.71
C GLU A 12 54.25 9.14 20.63
N LEU A 13 54.37 9.52 19.36
CA LEU A 13 53.70 8.84 18.23
C LEU A 13 54.25 7.44 17.93
N TRP A 14 55.45 7.10 18.40
CA TRP A 14 56.07 5.78 18.22
C TRP A 14 55.86 4.86 19.42
N GLN A 15 55.45 5.40 20.57
CA GLN A 15 55.18 4.62 21.78
C GLN A 15 54.17 3.48 21.57
N PRO A 16 53.03 3.67 20.87
CA PRO A 16 52.06 2.58 20.67
C PRO A 16 52.66 1.40 19.89
N LEU A 17 53.45 1.70 18.85
CA LEU A 17 54.17 0.68 18.08
C LEU A 17 55.21 -0.03 18.96
N ALA A 18 56.04 0.72 19.68
CA ALA A 18 57.11 0.17 20.50
C ALA A 18 56.58 -0.75 21.61
N PHE A 19 55.54 -0.32 22.33
CA PHE A 19 54.88 -1.14 23.35
C PHE A 19 54.24 -2.40 22.74
N MET A 20 53.60 -2.28 21.57
CA MET A 20 52.96 -3.41 20.91
C MET A 20 53.96 -4.44 20.38
N VAL A 21 55.05 -4.00 19.73
CA VAL A 21 56.13 -4.89 19.27
C VAL A 21 56.76 -5.61 20.45
N PHE A 22 57.01 -4.91 21.55
CA PHE A 22 57.56 -5.52 22.75
C PHE A 22 56.58 -6.53 23.38
N ALA A 23 55.28 -6.22 23.42
CA ALA A 23 54.25 -7.17 23.87
C ALA A 23 54.20 -8.45 23.00
N VAL A 24 54.31 -8.32 21.67
CA VAL A 24 54.38 -9.46 20.74
C VAL A 24 55.62 -10.31 20.98
N ALA A 25 56.80 -9.67 21.06
CA ALA A 25 58.06 -10.36 21.33
C ALA A 25 58.01 -11.12 22.66
N LEU A 26 57.47 -10.50 23.71
CA LEU A 26 57.33 -11.11 25.02
C LEU A 26 56.37 -12.31 25.01
N SER A 27 55.28 -12.22 24.23
CA SER A 27 54.33 -13.33 24.09
C SER A 27 54.91 -14.51 23.32
N GLU A 28 55.66 -14.26 22.24
CA GLU A 28 56.37 -15.33 21.50
C GLU A 28 57.47 -15.96 22.36
N ALA A 29 58.20 -15.16 23.15
CA ALA A 29 59.18 -15.67 24.11
C ALA A 29 58.52 -16.51 25.22
N ALA A 30 57.37 -16.07 25.76
CA ALA A 30 56.59 -16.84 26.72
C ALA A 30 56.18 -18.21 26.16
N ARG A 31 55.82 -18.24 24.87
CA ARG A 31 55.46 -19.47 24.15
C ARG A 31 56.65 -20.40 23.97
N GLY A 32 57.81 -19.87 23.57
CA GLY A 32 59.03 -20.65 23.35
C GLY A 32 59.61 -21.22 24.65
N LEU A 33 59.62 -20.42 25.72
CA LEU A 33 60.19 -20.77 27.01
C LEU A 33 59.21 -21.44 27.98
N ARG A 34 57.91 -21.53 27.62
CA ARG A 34 56.81 -22.05 28.46
C ARG A 34 56.72 -21.38 29.84
N TYR A 35 57.01 -20.08 29.91
CA TYR A 35 57.03 -19.32 31.16
C TYR A 35 55.86 -18.33 31.25
N HIS A 36 54.84 -18.68 32.03
CA HIS A 36 53.53 -18.01 32.05
C HIS A 36 53.55 -16.58 32.58
N ALA A 37 54.51 -16.23 33.44
CA ALA A 37 54.60 -14.86 33.96
C ALA A 37 54.87 -13.83 32.83
N LEU A 38 55.57 -14.23 31.76
CA LEU A 38 55.82 -13.36 30.61
C LEU A 38 54.54 -13.04 29.82
N ALA A 39 53.57 -13.96 29.80
CA ALA A 39 52.28 -13.70 29.16
C ALA A 39 51.47 -12.61 29.90
N TRP A 40 51.55 -12.57 31.23
CA TRP A 40 50.94 -11.50 32.03
C TRP A 40 51.54 -10.12 31.75
N HIS A 41 52.85 -10.06 31.61
CA HIS A 41 53.53 -8.82 31.21
C HIS A 41 53.14 -8.40 29.78
N ALA A 42 52.91 -9.34 28.87
CA ALA A 42 52.42 -9.04 27.52
C ALA A 42 51.00 -8.41 27.54
N HIS A 43 50.12 -8.85 28.45
CA HIS A 43 48.81 -8.21 28.65
C HIS A 43 48.96 -6.75 29.12
N LEU A 44 49.79 -6.50 30.12
CA LEU A 44 50.06 -5.14 30.63
C LEU A 44 50.64 -4.23 29.55
N LEU A 45 51.62 -4.72 28.79
CA LEU A 45 52.24 -3.97 27.70
C LEU A 45 51.24 -3.67 26.57
N THR A 46 50.33 -4.59 26.26
CA THR A 46 49.28 -4.31 25.27
C THR A 46 48.27 -3.29 25.80
N GLY A 47 47.94 -3.32 27.10
CA GLY A 47 47.15 -2.27 27.74
C GLY A 47 47.82 -0.90 27.65
N LEU A 48 49.13 -0.82 27.86
CA LEU A 48 49.93 0.40 27.67
C LEU A 48 49.97 0.84 26.21
N ALA A 49 50.07 -0.08 25.25
CA ALA A 49 50.01 0.23 23.82
C ALA A 49 48.65 0.83 23.43
N VAL A 50 47.55 0.28 23.95
CA VAL A 50 46.20 0.83 23.77
C VAL A 50 46.06 2.21 24.41
N PHE A 51 46.54 2.38 25.64
CA PHE A 51 46.50 3.65 26.35
C PHE A 51 47.26 4.74 25.59
N THR A 52 48.53 4.46 25.24
CA THR A 52 49.36 5.41 24.49
C THR A 52 48.80 5.71 23.11
N ALA A 53 48.15 4.75 22.44
CA ALA A 53 47.47 5.03 21.17
C ALA A 53 46.33 6.06 21.31
N LEU A 54 45.57 6.00 22.41
CA LEU A 54 44.44 6.90 22.66
C LEU A 54 44.87 8.26 23.19
N THR A 55 46.00 8.34 23.90
CA THR A 55 46.49 9.57 24.53
C THR A 55 47.54 10.30 23.71
N ALA A 56 48.15 9.66 22.70
CA ALA A 56 49.19 10.27 21.88
C ALA A 56 48.65 11.47 21.08
N ASP A 57 49.38 12.58 21.14
CA ASP A 57 49.03 13.85 20.49
C ASP A 57 47.57 14.24 20.80
N PRO A 58 47.25 14.56 22.07
CA PRO A 58 45.86 14.79 22.49
C PRO A 58 45.22 15.97 21.76
N GLY A 59 46.04 16.96 21.35
CA GLY A 59 45.62 18.09 20.54
C GLY A 59 45.43 17.78 19.05
N GLY A 60 45.83 16.59 18.56
CA GLY A 60 45.74 16.22 17.15
C GLY A 60 46.49 17.18 16.23
N ILE A 61 47.59 17.76 16.73
CA ILE A 61 48.30 18.87 16.08
C ILE A 61 49.01 18.36 14.82
N ARG A 62 49.50 17.11 14.86
CA ARG A 62 50.25 16.53 13.75
C ARG A 62 49.29 15.82 12.80
N VAL A 63 49.13 16.39 11.61
CA VAL A 63 48.23 15.88 10.56
C VAL A 63 49.03 15.58 9.30
N TRP A 64 48.77 14.43 8.67
CA TRP A 64 49.23 14.15 7.32
C TRP A 64 48.08 14.41 6.34
N HIS A 65 48.23 15.43 5.50
CA HIS A 65 47.15 16.00 4.68
C HIS A 65 45.97 16.45 5.56
N THR A 66 44.98 15.57 5.74
CA THR A 66 43.80 15.82 6.58
C THR A 66 43.58 14.75 7.64
N ILE A 67 44.51 13.80 7.79
CA ILE A 67 44.40 12.65 8.68
C ILE A 67 45.35 12.84 9.87
N PRO A 68 44.86 12.80 11.12
CA PRO A 68 45.72 12.86 12.29
C PRO A 68 46.78 11.75 12.27
N VAL A 69 48.06 12.10 12.51
CA VAL A 69 49.16 11.12 12.48
C VAL A 69 48.99 10.07 13.59
N ARG A 70 48.31 10.42 14.70
CA ARG A 70 47.93 9.49 15.78
C ARG A 70 47.05 8.31 15.32
N SER A 71 46.27 8.49 14.26
CA SER A 71 45.45 7.40 13.71
C SER A 71 46.34 6.32 13.06
N PHE A 72 47.44 6.73 12.41
CA PHE A 72 48.41 5.80 11.85
C PHE A 72 49.23 5.09 12.93
N SER A 73 49.62 5.79 13.99
CA SER A 73 50.39 5.19 15.09
C SER A 73 49.60 4.13 15.88
N ALA A 74 48.27 4.17 15.83
CA ALA A 74 47.40 3.17 16.45
C ALA A 74 47.19 1.90 15.60
N LEU A 75 47.45 1.92 14.29
CA LEU A 75 47.31 0.73 13.42
C LEU A 75 48.16 -0.48 13.86
N PRO A 76 49.42 -0.31 14.30
CA PRO A 76 50.19 -1.40 14.89
C PRO A 76 49.50 -2.08 16.08
N VAL A 77 48.77 -1.32 16.90
CA VAL A 77 48.03 -1.87 18.06
C VAL A 77 46.87 -2.77 17.60
N VAL A 78 46.19 -2.40 16.51
CA VAL A 78 45.17 -3.24 15.88
C VAL A 78 45.77 -4.55 15.38
N VAL A 79 46.84 -4.47 14.58
CA VAL A 79 47.53 -5.64 14.00
C VAL A 79 48.09 -6.53 15.11
N GLY A 80 48.75 -5.92 16.10
CA GLY A 80 49.33 -6.61 17.24
C GLY A 80 48.29 -7.30 18.12
N GLY A 81 47.12 -6.67 18.34
CA GLY A 81 46.00 -7.28 19.04
C GLY A 81 45.51 -8.55 18.34
N TYR A 82 45.26 -8.51 17.03
CA TYR A 82 44.86 -9.71 16.27
C TYR A 82 45.99 -10.76 16.20
N TRP A 83 47.27 -10.34 16.16
CA TRP A 83 48.41 -11.24 16.21
C TRP A 83 48.49 -12.00 17.54
N LEU A 84 48.44 -11.28 18.66
CA LEU A 84 48.46 -11.85 20.01
C LEU A 84 47.27 -12.77 20.25
N ALA A 85 46.10 -12.41 19.75
CA ALA A 85 44.91 -13.27 19.79
C ALA A 85 45.16 -14.62 19.10
N LYS A 86 45.94 -14.66 18.01
CA LYS A 86 46.26 -15.88 17.27
C LYS A 86 47.40 -16.67 17.90
N ARG A 87 48.44 -16.01 18.40
CA ARG A 87 49.73 -16.61 18.80
C ARG A 87 50.08 -16.45 20.28
N LEU A 88 49.09 -16.45 21.17
CA LEU A 88 49.33 -16.26 22.59
C LEU A 88 50.21 -17.37 23.19
N GLY A 89 51.24 -16.98 23.95
CA GLY A 89 52.16 -17.89 24.64
C GLY A 89 51.69 -18.38 26.01
N THR A 90 50.46 -18.91 26.13
CA THR A 90 49.97 -19.55 27.38
C THR A 90 49.45 -20.95 27.10
N SER A 91 49.51 -21.84 28.10
CA SER A 91 48.98 -23.20 28.00
C SER A 91 47.64 -23.40 28.72
N ASP A 92 47.15 -22.41 29.47
CA ASP A 92 45.85 -22.47 30.14
C ASP A 92 44.73 -22.11 29.14
N GLU A 93 43.86 -23.08 28.87
CA GLU A 93 42.75 -22.93 27.93
C GLU A 93 41.75 -21.82 28.31
N ARG A 94 41.46 -21.65 29.62
CA ARG A 94 40.52 -20.61 30.08
C ARG A 94 41.12 -19.23 29.86
N HIS A 95 42.38 -19.05 30.26
CA HIS A 95 43.11 -17.80 30.06
C HIS A 95 43.24 -17.47 28.58
N LEU A 96 43.62 -18.44 27.74
CA LEU A 96 43.77 -18.26 26.30
C LEU A 96 42.46 -17.83 25.63
N LYS A 97 41.33 -18.44 26.03
CA LYS A 97 40.01 -18.07 25.52
C LYS A 97 39.63 -16.63 25.89
N LEU A 98 39.81 -16.24 27.15
CA LEU A 98 39.51 -14.88 27.63
C LEU A 98 40.43 -13.84 26.97
N ALA A 99 41.72 -14.11 26.93
CA ALA A 99 42.71 -13.23 26.32
C ALA A 99 42.44 -13.01 24.83
N ARG A 100 42.14 -14.08 24.08
CA ARG A 100 41.80 -13.97 22.65
C ARG A 100 40.59 -13.07 22.41
N VAL A 101 39.55 -13.20 23.25
CA VAL A 101 38.39 -12.31 23.20
C VAL A 101 38.83 -10.87 23.48
N ALA A 102 39.51 -10.63 24.60
CA ALA A 102 39.96 -9.30 24.98
C ALA A 102 40.81 -8.61 23.89
N TYR A 103 41.79 -9.31 23.32
CA TYR A 103 42.66 -8.75 22.28
C TYR A 103 41.94 -8.44 20.97
N THR A 104 41.05 -9.32 20.52
CA THR A 104 40.30 -9.05 19.27
C THR A 104 39.28 -7.92 19.45
N TRP A 105 38.66 -7.80 20.62
CA TRP A 105 37.77 -6.68 20.94
C TRP A 105 38.54 -5.37 21.14
N ALA A 106 39.71 -5.39 21.76
CA ALA A 106 40.58 -4.22 21.86
C ALA A 106 41.05 -3.77 20.46
N GLY A 107 41.48 -4.69 19.60
CA GLY A 107 41.84 -4.40 18.22
C GLY A 107 40.67 -3.83 17.42
N THR A 108 39.47 -4.38 17.59
CA THR A 108 38.24 -3.85 16.97
C THR A 108 37.95 -2.43 17.46
N GLY A 109 37.99 -2.19 18.78
CA GLY A 109 37.71 -0.89 19.37
C GLY A 109 38.70 0.18 18.92
N ILE A 110 39.99 -0.15 18.88
CA ILE A 110 41.02 0.74 18.35
C ILE A 110 40.80 1.00 16.87
N MET A 111 40.41 0.01 16.07
CA MET A 111 40.12 0.24 14.65
C MET A 111 38.90 1.15 14.44
N VAL A 112 37.83 0.99 15.23
CA VAL A 112 36.67 1.91 15.21
C VAL A 112 37.11 3.34 15.54
N TRP A 113 37.96 3.51 16.55
CA TRP A 113 38.54 4.82 16.92
C TRP A 113 39.45 5.38 15.82
N VAL A 114 40.32 4.56 15.22
CA VAL A 114 41.16 4.97 14.08
C VAL A 114 40.30 5.48 12.93
N LEU A 115 39.21 4.79 12.59
CA LEU A 115 38.30 5.22 11.53
C LEU A 115 37.53 6.49 11.90
N GLN A 116 37.18 6.68 13.17
CA GLN A 116 36.57 7.92 13.68
C GLN A 116 37.48 9.13 13.48
N GLU A 117 38.78 8.95 13.74
CA GLU A 117 39.79 10.01 13.66
C GLU A 117 40.25 10.26 12.20
N ALA A 118 40.40 9.19 11.42
CA ALA A 118 40.95 9.29 10.07
C ALA A 118 39.93 9.72 9.01
N LEU A 119 38.65 9.41 9.21
CA LEU A 119 37.60 9.73 8.24
C LEU A 119 36.95 11.07 8.55
N ARG A 120 36.63 11.83 7.49
CA ARG A 120 35.80 13.03 7.64
C ARG A 120 34.43 12.65 8.19
N ALA A 121 33.85 13.53 9.00
CA ALA A 121 32.64 13.27 9.76
C ALA A 121 31.47 12.59 8.99
N PRO A 122 31.16 12.96 7.72
CA PRO A 122 30.10 12.28 6.95
C PRO A 122 30.37 10.81 6.63
N TRP A 123 31.64 10.43 6.53
CA TRP A 123 32.11 9.12 6.06
C TRP A 123 32.39 8.13 7.18
N ILE A 124 32.33 8.56 8.44
CA ILE A 124 32.60 7.71 9.61
C ILE A 124 31.67 6.50 9.66
N ALA A 125 30.35 6.72 9.54
CA ALA A 125 29.38 5.62 9.53
C ALA A 125 29.63 4.63 8.38
N VAL A 126 30.04 5.15 7.22
CA VAL A 126 30.44 4.33 6.06
C VAL A 126 31.71 3.54 6.36
N GLY A 127 32.71 4.14 6.98
CA GLY A 127 33.93 3.44 7.38
C GLY A 127 33.65 2.30 8.36
N TRP A 128 32.82 2.57 9.37
CA TRP A 128 32.43 1.57 10.36
C TRP A 128 31.63 0.42 9.73
N ILE A 129 30.66 0.69 8.84
CA ILE A 129 29.91 -0.39 8.20
C ILE A 129 30.80 -1.23 7.26
N VAL A 130 31.73 -0.61 6.52
CA VAL A 130 32.68 -1.33 5.67
C VAL A 130 33.58 -2.22 6.54
N PHE A 131 34.05 -1.70 7.67
CA PHE A 131 34.83 -2.50 8.62
C PHE A 131 34.02 -3.66 9.21
N ALA A 132 32.75 -3.43 9.57
CA ALA A 132 31.86 -4.50 10.02
C ALA A 132 31.67 -5.60 8.95
N VAL A 133 31.53 -5.22 7.67
CA VAL A 133 31.47 -6.16 6.55
C VAL A 133 32.76 -6.98 6.44
N VAL A 134 33.92 -6.35 6.58
CA VAL A 134 35.24 -7.03 6.59
C VAL A 134 35.34 -8.02 7.76
N LEU A 135 34.87 -7.66 8.96
CA LEU A 135 34.84 -8.57 10.12
C LEU A 135 33.90 -9.77 9.89
N ALA A 136 32.73 -9.54 9.31
CA ALA A 136 31.79 -10.60 8.96
C ALA A 136 32.37 -11.57 7.91
N LEU A 137 33.04 -11.05 6.88
CA LEU A 137 33.75 -11.85 5.88
C LEU A 137 34.91 -12.64 6.51
N SER A 138 35.70 -11.99 7.36
CA SER A 138 36.83 -12.60 8.07
C SER A 138 36.41 -13.74 8.98
N THR A 139 35.18 -13.68 9.53
CA THR A 139 34.61 -14.78 10.31
C THR A 139 34.59 -16.08 9.53
N ARG A 140 34.29 -16.03 8.22
CA ARG A 140 34.24 -17.24 7.35
C ARG A 140 35.62 -17.81 7.09
N TRP A 141 36.61 -16.96 6.90
CA TRP A 141 37.99 -17.39 6.60
C TRP A 141 38.72 -17.91 7.84
N ILE A 142 38.54 -17.22 8.98
CA ILE A 142 39.28 -17.50 10.22
C ILE A 142 38.52 -18.50 11.11
N ARG A 143 37.21 -18.71 10.86
CA ARG A 143 36.32 -19.57 11.65
C ARG A 143 36.27 -19.19 13.14
N TYR A 144 36.41 -17.90 13.46
CA TYR A 144 36.34 -17.39 14.83
C TYR A 144 35.06 -16.59 15.07
N GLN A 145 34.11 -17.17 15.81
CA GLN A 145 32.75 -16.61 15.99
C GLN A 145 32.68 -15.24 16.66
N GLN A 146 33.71 -14.83 17.42
CA GLN A 146 33.72 -13.51 18.08
C GLN A 146 33.84 -12.36 17.07
N LEU A 147 34.43 -12.61 15.89
CA LEU A 147 34.48 -11.62 14.81
C LEU A 147 33.08 -11.26 14.31
N ALA A 148 32.15 -12.22 14.29
CA ALA A 148 30.76 -11.95 13.96
C ALA A 148 30.09 -11.07 15.03
N TRP A 149 30.33 -11.32 16.33
CA TRP A 149 29.82 -10.43 17.39
C TRP A 149 30.38 -9.01 17.27
N GLN A 150 31.67 -8.87 16.96
CA GLN A 150 32.31 -7.59 16.68
C GLN A 150 31.65 -6.88 15.49
N ALA A 151 31.42 -7.60 14.38
CA ALA A 151 30.74 -7.07 13.21
C ALA A 151 29.34 -6.53 13.52
N ASN A 152 28.55 -7.26 14.32
CA ASN A 152 27.20 -6.81 14.73
C ASN A 152 27.25 -5.54 15.59
N VAL A 153 28.19 -5.45 16.55
CA VAL A 153 28.33 -4.26 17.40
C VAL A 153 28.79 -3.06 16.59
N VAL A 154 29.79 -3.22 15.72
CA VAL A 154 30.27 -2.14 14.84
C VAL A 154 29.16 -1.72 13.86
N GLY A 155 28.39 -2.67 13.32
CA GLY A 155 27.22 -2.39 12.48
C GLY A 155 26.15 -1.58 13.21
N LEU A 156 25.89 -1.89 14.48
CA LEU A 156 24.99 -1.10 15.33
C LEU A 156 25.54 0.31 15.59
N CYS A 157 26.83 0.46 15.86
CA CYS A 157 27.45 1.79 15.98
C CYS A 157 27.33 2.60 14.69
N ALA A 158 27.53 1.97 13.52
CA ALA A 158 27.35 2.60 12.22
C ALA A 158 25.90 3.05 11.99
N LEU A 159 24.92 2.22 12.38
CA LEU A 159 23.49 2.58 12.34
C LEU A 159 23.19 3.79 13.22
N VAL A 160 23.61 3.77 14.48
CA VAL A 160 23.39 4.87 15.43
C VAL A 160 24.02 6.16 14.91
N ARG A 161 25.26 6.09 14.40
CA ARG A 161 25.94 7.25 13.82
C ARG A 161 25.20 7.77 12.58
N ALA A 162 24.79 6.88 11.67
CA ALA A 162 24.03 7.28 10.49
C ALA A 162 22.69 7.95 10.86
N PHE A 163 22.01 7.42 11.89
CA PHE A 163 20.74 7.96 12.36
C PHE A 163 20.87 9.36 12.98
N PHE A 164 21.83 9.56 13.88
CA PHE A 164 21.94 10.85 14.57
C PHE A 164 22.73 11.92 13.80
N TYR A 165 23.67 11.53 12.93
CA TYR A 165 24.54 12.49 12.24
C TYR A 165 24.24 12.60 10.75
N ASN A 166 24.08 11.47 10.05
CA ASN A 166 24.04 11.52 8.59
C ASN A 166 22.71 12.07 8.04
N TYR A 167 21.61 12.01 8.79
CA TYR A 167 20.35 12.64 8.38
C TYR A 167 20.39 14.16 8.42
N GLU A 168 21.13 14.74 9.37
CA GLU A 168 21.28 16.19 9.53
C GLU A 168 22.26 16.81 8.51
N LEU A 169 22.90 15.99 7.66
CA LEU A 169 23.78 16.49 6.61
C LEU A 169 23.00 17.25 5.53
N GLU A 170 23.23 18.56 5.46
CA GLU A 170 22.73 19.43 4.38
C GLU A 170 23.69 19.51 3.18
N GLN A 171 24.87 18.85 3.29
CA GLN A 171 25.90 18.90 2.26
C GLN A 171 25.42 18.23 0.96
N LYS A 172 25.61 18.92 -0.16
CA LYS A 172 25.34 18.41 -1.50
C LYS A 172 26.56 17.67 -2.03
N PHE A 173 26.34 16.52 -2.67
CA PHE A 173 27.39 15.75 -3.33
C PHE A 173 27.56 16.18 -4.79
N TRP A 174 26.48 16.19 -5.56
CA TRP A 174 26.49 16.62 -6.95
C TRP A 174 25.13 17.19 -7.38
N GLY A 175 25.11 18.47 -7.79
CA GLY A 175 23.89 19.16 -8.16
C GLY A 175 22.84 19.12 -7.03
N PRO A 176 21.61 18.64 -7.27
CA PRO A 176 20.57 18.52 -6.24
C PRO A 176 20.73 17.30 -5.31
N ILE A 177 21.67 16.39 -5.59
CA ILE A 177 21.82 15.14 -4.83
C ILE A 177 22.58 15.40 -3.53
N SER A 178 21.95 15.10 -2.41
CA SER A 178 22.55 15.22 -1.09
C SER A 178 23.59 14.12 -0.83
N LEU A 179 24.59 14.43 -0.01
CA LEU A 179 25.59 13.43 0.43
C LEU A 179 24.97 12.33 1.31
N ARG A 180 23.85 12.64 1.98
CA ARG A 180 23.12 11.65 2.80
C ARG A 180 22.52 10.52 1.98
N ILE A 181 22.08 10.76 0.74
CA ILE A 181 21.63 9.68 -0.16
C ILE A 181 22.72 8.63 -0.30
N PHE A 182 23.96 9.04 -0.55
CA PHE A 182 25.07 8.11 -0.75
C PHE A 182 25.46 7.40 0.55
N THR A 183 25.70 8.18 1.61
CA THR A 183 26.22 7.63 2.88
C THR A 183 25.20 6.71 3.56
N ILE A 184 23.91 7.07 3.60
CA ILE A 184 22.87 6.25 4.22
C ILE A 184 22.58 5.00 3.39
N SER A 185 22.55 5.12 2.05
CA SER A 185 22.36 3.94 1.19
C SER A 185 23.49 2.93 1.35
N LEU A 186 24.73 3.38 1.50
CA LEU A 186 25.88 2.51 1.70
C LEU A 186 25.84 1.81 3.08
N VAL A 187 25.42 2.54 4.13
CA VAL A 187 25.17 1.94 5.46
C VAL A 187 24.03 0.92 5.40
N ALA A 188 22.91 1.24 4.76
CA ALA A 188 21.80 0.30 4.60
C ALA A 188 22.22 -0.95 3.81
N ALA A 189 22.98 -0.80 2.72
CA ALA A 189 23.50 -1.93 1.96
C ALA A 189 24.42 -2.84 2.80
N GLY A 190 25.31 -2.23 3.60
CA GLY A 190 26.14 -2.96 4.54
C GLY A 190 25.33 -3.68 5.63
N LEU A 191 24.27 -3.06 6.15
CA LEU A 191 23.37 -3.71 7.11
C LEU A 191 22.61 -4.88 6.47
N TYR A 192 22.10 -4.76 5.24
CA TYR A 192 21.53 -5.91 4.52
C TYR A 192 22.56 -7.03 4.33
N PHE A 193 23.82 -6.69 4.04
CA PHE A 193 24.88 -7.70 3.97
C PHE A 193 25.12 -8.39 5.32
N LEU A 194 25.21 -7.62 6.40
CA LEU A 194 25.40 -8.15 7.76
C LEU A 194 24.22 -9.03 8.19
N SER A 195 22.99 -8.68 7.80
CA SER A 195 21.78 -9.46 8.09
C SER A 195 21.94 -10.94 7.67
N GLN A 196 22.63 -11.18 6.55
CA GLN A 196 22.82 -12.52 5.97
C GLN A 196 24.14 -13.19 6.41
N LYS A 197 25.16 -12.41 6.77
CA LYS A 197 26.54 -12.91 6.90
C LYS A 197 27.13 -12.78 8.30
N ALA A 198 26.54 -11.99 9.19
CA ALA A 198 27.11 -11.67 10.49
C ALA A 198 26.56 -12.54 11.65
N ALA A 199 25.81 -13.61 11.37
CA ALA A 199 25.30 -14.50 12.42
C ALA A 199 26.44 -15.29 13.09
N PRO A 200 26.69 -15.14 14.41
CA PRO A 200 27.76 -15.87 15.10
C PRO A 200 27.40 -17.35 15.33
N LYS A 201 26.10 -17.66 15.47
CA LYS A 201 25.55 -19.02 15.61
C LYS A 201 24.19 -19.09 14.92
N GLU A 202 23.80 -20.28 14.47
CA GLU A 202 22.51 -20.53 13.80
C GLU A 202 21.31 -20.07 14.63
N ARG A 203 21.34 -20.29 15.96
CA ARG A 203 20.28 -19.83 16.88
C ARG A 203 20.00 -18.32 16.79
N TYR A 204 21.01 -17.51 16.50
CA TYR A 204 20.88 -16.05 16.42
C TYR A 204 20.69 -15.54 14.99
N ALA A 205 20.77 -16.40 13.98
CA ALA A 205 20.73 -16.00 12.58
C ALA A 205 19.44 -15.23 12.25
N ARG A 206 18.28 -15.75 12.67
CA ARG A 206 16.97 -15.09 12.44
C ARG A 206 16.88 -13.73 13.12
N VAL A 207 17.34 -13.61 14.37
CA VAL A 207 17.27 -12.35 15.13
C VAL A 207 18.19 -11.29 14.51
N ILE A 208 19.42 -11.67 14.13
CA ILE A 208 20.38 -10.76 13.51
C ILE A 208 19.93 -10.33 12.12
N ALA A 209 19.41 -11.28 11.33
CA ALA A 209 18.82 -11.00 10.02
C ALA A 209 17.69 -9.98 10.14
N PHE A 210 16.76 -10.22 11.06
CA PHE A 210 15.64 -9.32 11.33
C PHE A 210 16.13 -7.93 11.75
N LEU A 211 16.98 -7.82 12.77
CA LEU A 211 17.43 -6.52 13.29
C LEU A 211 18.16 -5.68 12.23
N HIS A 212 19.11 -6.26 11.50
CA HIS A 212 19.89 -5.51 10.52
C HIS A 212 19.09 -5.16 9.27
N SER A 213 18.24 -6.08 8.78
CA SER A 213 17.41 -5.80 7.60
C SER A 213 16.31 -4.78 7.91
N PHE A 214 15.67 -4.84 9.10
CA PHE A 214 14.71 -3.82 9.52
C PHE A 214 15.39 -2.47 9.73
N ALA A 215 16.60 -2.43 10.30
CA ALA A 215 17.38 -1.20 10.41
C ALA A 215 17.72 -0.63 9.03
N ALA A 216 18.14 -1.46 8.07
CA ALA A 216 18.41 -1.04 6.70
C ALA A 216 17.15 -0.48 6.02
N THR A 217 16.03 -1.18 6.11
CA THR A 217 14.74 -0.72 5.56
C THR A 217 14.27 0.58 6.22
N GLY A 218 14.39 0.68 7.55
CA GLY A 218 14.06 1.88 8.29
C GLY A 218 14.91 3.07 7.87
N LEU A 219 16.21 2.86 7.64
CA LEU A 219 17.10 3.89 7.11
C LEU A 219 16.68 4.32 5.70
N LEU A 220 16.40 3.40 4.79
CA LEU A 220 15.99 3.79 3.43
C LEU A 220 14.61 4.46 3.39
N ALA A 221 13.68 4.02 4.24
CA ALA A 221 12.35 4.63 4.36
C ALA A 221 12.44 6.07 4.94
N LEU A 222 13.27 6.29 5.95
CA LEU A 222 13.53 7.62 6.50
C LEU A 222 14.32 8.49 5.53
N LEU A 223 15.28 7.93 4.77
CA LEU A 223 15.97 8.67 3.71
C LEU A 223 14.98 9.20 2.68
N ALA A 224 14.00 8.38 2.27
CA ALA A 224 12.93 8.84 1.39
C ALA A 224 12.11 9.97 2.04
N TRP A 225 11.86 9.95 3.36
CA TRP A 225 11.18 11.04 4.06
C TRP A 225 11.94 12.38 3.99
N TYR A 226 13.26 12.35 4.16
CA TYR A 226 14.09 13.57 4.13
C TYR A 226 14.30 14.12 2.72
N GLU A 227 14.31 13.26 1.70
CA GLU A 227 14.65 13.65 0.32
C GLU A 227 13.42 13.89 -0.56
N ALA A 228 12.31 13.21 -0.29
CA ALA A 228 11.15 13.28 -1.17
C ALA A 228 10.38 14.60 -0.99
N PRO A 229 10.16 15.38 -2.07
CA PRO A 229 9.21 16.49 -2.01
C PRO A 229 7.82 15.95 -1.63
N ASN A 230 7.12 16.64 -0.73
CA ASN A 230 5.99 16.13 0.09
C ASN A 230 4.94 15.24 -0.61
N GLY A 231 4.68 15.41 -1.91
CA GLY A 231 3.76 14.60 -2.70
C GLY A 231 4.32 13.26 -3.22
N TRP A 232 5.64 13.08 -3.26
CA TRP A 232 6.29 11.91 -3.86
C TRP A 232 6.72 10.84 -2.85
N LEU A 233 6.59 11.11 -1.55
CA LEU A 233 6.97 10.16 -0.52
C LEU A 233 6.17 8.85 -0.56
N ALA A 234 4.84 8.93 -0.68
CA ALA A 234 3.98 7.74 -0.74
C ALA A 234 4.33 6.81 -1.91
N PRO A 235 4.48 7.28 -3.18
CA PRO A 235 4.88 6.40 -4.27
C PRO A 235 6.31 5.85 -4.10
N LEU A 236 7.24 6.58 -3.47
CA LEU A 236 8.57 6.05 -3.17
C LEU A 236 8.53 4.92 -2.14
N TRP A 237 7.76 5.06 -1.06
CA TRP A 237 7.54 3.97 -0.10
C TRP A 237 6.78 2.79 -0.72
N ALA A 238 5.78 3.04 -1.56
CA ALA A 238 5.10 1.99 -2.33
C ALA A 238 6.11 1.22 -3.20
N ALA A 239 6.92 1.92 -3.97
CA ALA A 239 7.89 1.33 -4.88
C ALA A 239 8.94 0.52 -4.11
N PHE A 240 9.39 1.03 -2.97
CA PHE A 240 10.31 0.30 -2.12
C PHE A 240 9.67 -0.97 -1.53
N ALA A 241 8.41 -0.90 -1.09
CA ALA A 241 7.68 -2.10 -0.65
C ALA A 241 7.56 -3.13 -1.78
N LEU A 242 7.29 -2.69 -3.01
CA LEU A 242 7.25 -3.55 -4.19
C LEU A 242 8.60 -4.22 -4.47
N VAL A 243 9.70 -3.46 -4.40
CA VAL A 243 11.06 -4.01 -4.56
C VAL A 243 11.33 -5.08 -3.49
N LEU A 244 11.00 -4.82 -2.22
CA LEU A 244 11.16 -5.80 -1.15
C LEU A 244 10.34 -7.07 -1.42
N ALA A 245 9.10 -6.95 -1.89
CA ALA A 245 8.26 -8.09 -2.25
C ALA A 245 8.84 -8.89 -3.43
N ILE A 246 9.39 -8.23 -4.46
CA ILE A 246 10.02 -8.90 -5.61
C ILE A 246 11.31 -9.63 -5.18
N VAL A 247 12.13 -8.98 -4.35
CA VAL A 247 13.36 -9.58 -3.81
C VAL A 247 13.02 -10.77 -2.93
N ASP A 248 12.01 -10.65 -2.08
CA ASP A 248 11.50 -11.76 -1.27
C ASP A 248 11.02 -12.93 -2.13
N GLN A 249 10.30 -12.69 -3.22
CA GLN A 249 9.90 -13.78 -4.13
C GLN A 249 11.09 -14.53 -4.74
N ARG A 250 12.21 -13.83 -4.97
CA ARG A 250 13.39 -14.43 -5.60
C ARG A 250 14.31 -15.16 -4.60
N PHE A 251 14.37 -14.68 -3.36
CA PHE A 251 15.33 -15.16 -2.36
C PHE A 251 14.68 -15.80 -1.12
N GLU A 252 13.35 -15.78 -1.02
CA GLU A 252 12.54 -16.42 0.02
C GLU A 252 12.87 -16.04 1.47
N LEU A 253 13.34 -14.81 1.71
CA LEU A 253 13.80 -14.32 3.00
C LEU A 253 12.65 -14.06 3.99
N GLU A 254 12.63 -14.74 5.14
CA GLU A 254 11.51 -14.70 6.11
C GLU A 254 11.17 -13.29 6.64
N GLU A 255 12.16 -12.39 6.70
CA GLU A 255 12.04 -11.04 7.25
C GLU A 255 11.48 -9.99 6.29
N LEU A 256 11.70 -10.15 4.97
CA LEU A 256 11.33 -9.16 3.96
C LEU A 256 9.82 -8.99 3.75
N PRO A 257 8.96 -10.03 3.82
CA PRO A 257 7.51 -9.87 3.73
C PRO A 257 6.98 -8.89 4.77
N TRP A 258 7.44 -9.01 6.02
CA TRP A 258 7.01 -8.15 7.12
C TRP A 258 7.40 -6.69 6.91
N GLN A 259 8.59 -6.45 6.35
CA GLN A 259 9.05 -5.10 5.99
C GLN A 259 8.21 -4.50 4.87
N SER A 260 7.90 -5.31 3.84
CA SER A 260 6.98 -4.90 2.76
C SER A 260 5.57 -4.61 3.29
N HIS A 261 5.03 -5.43 4.20
CA HIS A 261 3.72 -5.22 4.81
C HIS A 261 3.69 -3.91 5.61
N ALA A 262 4.70 -3.67 6.46
CA ALA A 262 4.81 -2.45 7.26
C ALA A 262 4.91 -1.19 6.39
N LEU A 263 5.75 -1.23 5.35
CA LEU A 263 5.95 -0.09 4.47
C LEU A 263 4.72 0.19 3.60
N ALA A 264 4.00 -0.84 3.15
CA ALA A 264 2.71 -0.67 2.49
C ALA A 264 1.66 -0.06 3.44
N GLY A 265 1.63 -0.45 4.71
CA GLY A 265 0.77 0.17 5.73
C GLY A 265 1.06 1.66 5.91
N LEU A 266 2.34 2.03 6.07
CA LEU A 266 2.78 3.43 6.15
C LEU A 266 2.42 4.21 4.88
N THR A 267 2.56 3.59 3.71
CA THR A 267 2.20 4.20 2.44
C THR A 267 0.70 4.48 2.34
N LEU A 268 -0.15 3.56 2.78
CA LEU A 268 -1.60 3.76 2.81
C LEU A 268 -1.97 4.90 3.76
N LEU A 269 -1.39 4.93 4.97
CA LEU A 269 -1.60 6.00 5.95
C LEU A 269 -1.18 7.37 5.39
N ARG A 270 0.01 7.46 4.78
CA ARG A 270 0.50 8.70 4.16
C ARG A 270 -0.38 9.12 2.97
N SER A 271 -0.84 8.15 2.18
CA SER A 271 -1.71 8.42 1.04
C SER A 271 -3.00 9.12 1.45
N ILE A 272 -3.65 8.61 2.51
CA ILE A 272 -4.92 9.14 3.02
C ILE A 272 -4.72 10.45 3.80
N SER A 273 -3.69 10.53 4.66
CA SER A 273 -3.50 11.68 5.56
C SER A 273 -2.92 12.91 4.86
N VAL A 274 -2.09 12.74 3.84
CA VAL A 274 -1.36 13.86 3.23
C VAL A 274 -1.56 13.92 1.71
N ASN A 275 -1.29 12.84 0.99
CA ASN A 275 -1.27 12.89 -0.48
C ASN A 275 -2.62 13.26 -1.11
N LEU A 276 -3.76 12.88 -0.49
CA LEU A 276 -5.09 13.30 -0.94
C LEU A 276 -5.28 14.83 -0.94
N TYR A 277 -4.56 15.53 -0.06
CA TYR A 277 -4.68 16.98 0.13
C TYR A 277 -3.58 17.78 -0.59
N VAL A 278 -2.70 17.12 -1.34
CA VAL A 278 -1.65 17.79 -2.10
C VAL A 278 -2.27 18.53 -3.29
N THR A 279 -1.98 19.82 -3.40
CA THR A 279 -2.43 20.71 -4.49
C THR A 279 -1.33 21.07 -5.48
N ALA A 280 -0.11 20.57 -5.26
CA ALA A 280 1.03 20.83 -6.14
C ALA A 280 0.82 20.21 -7.54
N THR A 281 1.38 20.86 -8.55
CA THR A 281 1.39 20.37 -9.94
C THR A 281 2.83 20.13 -10.42
N TRP A 282 2.99 19.18 -11.33
CA TRP A 282 4.26 18.83 -11.97
C TRP A 282 4.02 18.75 -13.48
N HIS A 283 4.70 19.60 -14.25
CA HIS A 283 4.46 19.79 -15.68
C HIS A 283 2.97 20.01 -16.04
N GLY A 284 2.24 20.74 -15.20
CA GLY A 284 0.80 21.01 -15.39
C GLY A 284 -0.13 19.89 -14.95
N ILE A 285 0.39 18.75 -14.48
CA ILE A 285 -0.40 17.61 -13.99
C ILE A 285 -0.43 17.61 -12.47
N SER A 286 -1.59 17.31 -11.86
CA SER A 286 -1.75 17.15 -10.41
C SER A 286 -0.77 16.11 -9.84
N VAL A 287 0.07 16.51 -8.87
CA VAL A 287 0.97 15.58 -8.17
C VAL A 287 0.17 14.57 -7.36
N ARG A 288 -1.00 14.96 -6.83
CA ARG A 288 -1.94 14.04 -6.19
C ARG A 288 -2.37 12.93 -7.15
N LEU A 289 -2.73 13.27 -8.39
CA LEU A 289 -3.07 12.29 -9.42
C LEU A 289 -1.91 11.35 -9.69
N LEU A 290 -0.73 11.88 -10.02
CA LEU A 290 0.44 11.06 -10.36
C LEU A 290 0.87 10.15 -9.20
N SER A 291 0.93 10.70 -7.99
CA SER A 291 1.38 9.96 -6.81
C SER A 291 0.39 8.86 -6.42
N LEU A 292 -0.91 9.17 -6.29
CA LEU A 292 -1.91 8.19 -5.86
C LEU A 292 -2.22 7.16 -6.95
N ALA A 293 -2.18 7.52 -8.23
CA ALA A 293 -2.29 6.55 -9.31
C ALA A 293 -1.11 5.56 -9.29
N SER A 294 0.11 6.05 -9.08
CA SER A 294 1.30 5.20 -8.91
C SER A 294 1.15 4.26 -7.72
N VAL A 295 0.70 4.78 -6.57
CA VAL A 295 0.43 3.97 -5.37
C VAL A 295 -0.64 2.91 -5.65
N ALA A 296 -1.76 3.26 -6.29
CA ALA A 296 -2.83 2.30 -6.59
C ALA A 296 -2.33 1.16 -7.49
N VAL A 297 -1.58 1.47 -8.55
CA VAL A 297 -0.97 0.46 -9.44
C VAL A 297 -0.02 -0.46 -8.65
N ILE A 298 0.82 0.12 -7.80
CA ILE A 298 1.75 -0.66 -6.98
C ILE A 298 1.01 -1.55 -5.98
N PHE A 299 -0.06 -1.08 -5.36
CA PHE A 299 -0.86 -1.90 -4.44
C PHE A 299 -1.57 -3.06 -5.16
N TYR A 300 -2.06 -2.87 -6.38
CA TYR A 300 -2.53 -3.99 -7.22
C TYR A 300 -1.40 -4.97 -7.56
N ALA A 301 -0.18 -4.50 -7.80
CA ALA A 301 0.97 -5.38 -8.00
C ALA A 301 1.32 -6.15 -6.71
N LEU A 302 1.32 -5.48 -5.56
CA LEU A 302 1.57 -6.07 -4.25
C LEU A 302 0.54 -7.15 -3.91
N SER A 303 -0.74 -6.99 -4.26
CA SER A 303 -1.74 -8.04 -4.01
C SER A 303 -1.35 -9.38 -4.65
N ARG A 304 -0.65 -9.35 -5.79
CA ARG A 304 -0.17 -10.55 -6.48
C ARG A 304 1.21 -11.00 -5.97
N LEU A 305 2.10 -10.06 -5.70
CA LEU A 305 3.52 -10.35 -5.50
C LEU A 305 3.90 -10.61 -4.04
N ILE A 306 3.23 -9.98 -3.08
CA ILE A 306 3.64 -10.07 -1.68
C ILE A 306 3.50 -11.51 -1.17
N ARG A 307 4.55 -12.08 -0.57
CA ARG A 307 4.48 -13.41 0.04
C ARG A 307 3.78 -13.30 1.39
N MET A 308 2.97 -14.30 1.72
CA MET A 308 2.30 -14.41 3.00
C MET A 308 2.03 -15.88 3.31
N PRO A 309 1.74 -16.23 4.58
CA PRO A 309 1.41 -17.60 4.95
C PRO A 309 0.28 -18.18 4.08
N ASP A 310 0.39 -19.45 3.71
CA ASP A 310 -0.58 -20.10 2.81
C ASP A 310 -2.01 -20.08 3.35
N GLU A 311 -2.16 -20.16 4.67
CA GLU A 311 -3.46 -20.04 5.34
C GLU A 311 -4.14 -18.70 5.04
N TRP A 312 -3.36 -17.62 5.02
CA TRP A 312 -3.85 -16.27 4.75
C TRP A 312 -4.15 -16.08 3.28
N ARG A 313 -3.31 -16.65 2.41
CA ARG A 313 -3.53 -16.63 0.97
C ARG A 313 -4.77 -17.42 0.56
N LYS A 314 -5.02 -18.59 1.16
CA LYS A 314 -6.26 -19.39 0.97
C LYS A 314 -7.52 -18.67 1.43
N ARG A 315 -7.40 -17.75 2.39
CA ARG A 315 -8.50 -16.87 2.86
C ARG A 315 -8.60 -15.56 2.07
N ASP A 316 -7.92 -15.44 0.94
CA ASP A 316 -7.92 -14.24 0.09
C ASP A 316 -7.41 -12.96 0.78
N ILE A 317 -6.63 -13.05 1.88
CA ILE A 317 -6.16 -11.88 2.64
C ILE A 317 -5.26 -10.96 1.80
N HIS A 318 -4.56 -11.51 0.80
CA HIS A 318 -3.77 -10.73 -0.16
C HIS A 318 -4.59 -9.68 -0.93
N HIS A 319 -5.91 -9.83 -1.01
CA HIS A 319 -6.76 -8.84 -1.64
C HIS A 319 -6.97 -7.57 -0.82
N VAL A 320 -6.56 -7.52 0.45
CA VAL A 320 -6.52 -6.27 1.24
C VAL A 320 -5.76 -5.17 0.48
N TYR A 321 -4.67 -5.52 -0.21
CA TYR A 321 -3.92 -4.59 -1.06
C TYR A 321 -4.73 -4.07 -2.24
N SER A 322 -5.46 -4.95 -2.94
CA SER A 322 -6.33 -4.54 -4.05
C SER A 322 -7.52 -3.69 -3.58
N TRP A 323 -8.08 -3.98 -2.40
CA TRP A 323 -9.13 -3.17 -1.80
C TRP A 323 -8.61 -1.79 -1.40
N ALA A 324 -7.40 -1.71 -0.84
CA ALA A 324 -6.73 -0.44 -0.58
C ALA A 324 -6.44 0.35 -1.86
N ALA A 325 -6.02 -0.32 -2.94
CA ALA A 325 -5.83 0.30 -4.25
C ALA A 325 -7.14 0.87 -4.82
N SER A 326 -8.23 0.10 -4.76
CA SER A 326 -9.57 0.53 -5.16
C SER A 326 -10.07 1.71 -4.33
N ALA A 327 -9.85 1.70 -3.01
CA ALA A 327 -10.21 2.81 -2.13
C ALA A 327 -9.42 4.08 -2.46
N ILE A 328 -8.11 3.97 -2.68
CA ILE A 328 -7.26 5.09 -3.12
C ILE A 328 -7.73 5.59 -4.49
N GLY A 329 -8.02 4.72 -5.45
CA GLY A 329 -8.53 5.10 -6.77
C GLY A 329 -9.87 5.82 -6.70
N GLY A 330 -10.81 5.30 -5.90
CA GLY A 330 -12.11 5.94 -5.67
C GLY A 330 -12.00 7.31 -5.02
N LEU A 331 -11.18 7.44 -3.97
CA LEU A 331 -10.91 8.72 -3.32
C LEU A 331 -10.17 9.69 -4.26
N LEU A 332 -9.22 9.21 -5.04
CA LEU A 332 -8.52 10.02 -6.03
C LEU A 332 -9.50 10.64 -7.04
N LEU A 333 -10.43 9.84 -7.57
CA LEU A 333 -11.48 10.35 -8.46
C LEU A 333 -12.37 11.39 -7.78
N TRP A 334 -12.69 11.20 -6.50
CA TRP A 334 -13.46 12.18 -5.72
C TRP A 334 -12.73 13.53 -5.59
N TYR A 335 -11.47 13.51 -5.15
CA TYR A 335 -10.70 14.73 -4.90
C TYR A 335 -10.25 15.44 -6.19
N GLU A 336 -10.00 14.69 -7.26
CA GLU A 336 -9.58 15.27 -8.54
C GLU A 336 -10.76 15.92 -9.29
N LEU A 337 -11.95 15.32 -9.20
CA LEU A 337 -13.17 15.85 -9.84
C LEU A 337 -13.98 16.77 -8.93
N GLN A 338 -13.41 17.26 -7.83
CA GLN A 338 -14.12 18.16 -6.91
C GLN A 338 -14.56 19.47 -7.57
N SER A 339 -13.84 19.92 -8.62
CA SER A 339 -14.23 21.07 -9.44
C SER A 339 -15.47 20.82 -10.30
N GLN A 340 -15.78 19.56 -10.60
CA GLN A 340 -16.95 19.13 -11.36
C GLN A 340 -17.68 17.99 -10.61
N PRO A 341 -18.42 18.30 -9.53
CA PRO A 341 -18.99 17.29 -8.64
C PRO A 341 -19.92 16.28 -9.32
N THR A 342 -20.53 16.66 -10.44
CA THR A 342 -21.40 15.79 -11.25
C THR A 342 -20.61 14.70 -12.00
N GLY A 343 -19.33 14.93 -12.30
CA GLY A 343 -18.46 13.95 -12.96
C GLY A 343 -18.06 12.77 -12.07
N ILE A 344 -18.12 12.92 -10.74
CA ILE A 344 -17.69 11.90 -9.77
C ILE A 344 -18.47 10.60 -9.93
N ALA A 345 -19.80 10.68 -10.09
CA ALA A 345 -20.64 9.50 -10.26
C ALA A 345 -20.23 8.72 -11.53
N VAL A 346 -20.09 9.40 -12.67
CA VAL A 346 -19.64 8.78 -13.93
C VAL A 346 -18.27 8.14 -13.77
N ALA A 347 -17.33 8.85 -13.14
CA ALA A 347 -15.97 8.35 -12.95
C ALA A 347 -15.94 7.08 -12.08
N TRP A 348 -16.71 7.03 -10.99
CA TRP A 348 -16.89 5.82 -10.20
C TRP A 348 -17.59 4.71 -10.99
N GLY A 349 -18.63 5.02 -11.77
CA GLY A 349 -19.28 4.05 -12.65
C GLY A 349 -18.31 3.43 -13.66
N ALA A 350 -17.50 4.24 -14.34
CA ALA A 350 -16.48 3.80 -15.27
C ALA A 350 -15.36 3.00 -14.56
N PHE A 351 -14.90 3.44 -13.39
CA PHE A 351 -13.92 2.71 -12.60
C PHE A 351 -14.44 1.33 -12.17
N GLY A 352 -15.70 1.25 -11.72
CA GLY A 352 -16.38 -0.01 -11.43
C GLY A 352 -16.48 -0.92 -12.65
N LEU A 353 -16.81 -0.38 -13.82
CA LEU A 353 -16.85 -1.14 -15.08
C LEU A 353 -15.48 -1.76 -15.40
N VAL A 354 -14.40 -0.97 -15.34
CA VAL A 354 -13.03 -1.45 -15.62
C VAL A 354 -12.63 -2.57 -14.65
N LEU A 355 -12.92 -2.40 -13.36
CA LEU A 355 -12.65 -3.45 -12.35
C LEU A 355 -13.46 -4.72 -12.60
N PHE A 356 -14.71 -4.57 -13.02
CA PHE A 356 -15.59 -5.70 -13.33
C PHE A 356 -15.08 -6.48 -14.54
N GLU A 357 -14.80 -5.80 -15.65
CA GLU A 357 -14.28 -6.42 -16.86
C GLU A 357 -12.94 -7.11 -16.61
N TYR A 358 -12.01 -6.43 -15.92
CA TYR A 358 -10.73 -7.05 -15.57
C TYR A 358 -10.92 -8.24 -14.62
N GLY A 359 -11.87 -8.16 -13.68
CA GLY A 359 -12.24 -9.26 -12.79
C GLY A 359 -12.79 -10.48 -13.55
N LEU A 360 -13.58 -10.27 -14.60
CA LEU A 360 -14.02 -11.34 -15.50
C LEU A 360 -12.87 -11.91 -16.33
N LEU A 361 -12.11 -11.05 -17.01
CA LEU A 361 -10.98 -11.44 -17.87
C LEU A 361 -9.93 -12.27 -17.12
N ARG A 362 -9.66 -11.92 -15.85
CA ARG A 362 -8.67 -12.60 -15.01
C ARG A 362 -9.25 -13.61 -14.03
N LYS A 363 -10.57 -13.81 -14.04
CA LYS A 363 -11.31 -14.71 -13.13
C LYS A 363 -11.06 -14.42 -11.64
N ILE A 364 -10.96 -13.13 -11.28
CA ILE A 364 -10.70 -12.67 -9.90
C ILE A 364 -12.01 -12.15 -9.28
N THR A 365 -12.59 -12.93 -8.37
CA THR A 365 -13.88 -12.60 -7.73
C THR A 365 -13.83 -11.29 -6.92
N GLN A 366 -12.71 -11.01 -6.25
CA GLN A 366 -12.54 -9.83 -5.40
C GLN A 366 -12.58 -8.51 -6.17
N PHE A 367 -12.14 -8.50 -7.43
CA PHE A 367 -12.22 -7.30 -8.27
C PHE A 367 -13.67 -7.02 -8.70
N ARG A 368 -14.48 -8.07 -8.91
CA ARG A 368 -15.92 -7.91 -9.15
C ARG A 368 -16.63 -7.34 -7.91
N TYR A 369 -16.25 -7.75 -6.71
CA TYR A 369 -16.81 -7.17 -5.48
C TYR A 369 -16.44 -5.70 -5.30
N GLN A 370 -15.19 -5.33 -5.58
CA GLN A 370 -14.78 -3.92 -5.62
C GLN A 370 -15.61 -3.14 -6.64
N ALA A 371 -15.80 -3.70 -7.84
CA ALA A 371 -16.65 -3.10 -8.86
C ALA A 371 -18.11 -2.89 -8.38
N TYR A 372 -18.73 -3.89 -7.76
CA TYR A 372 -20.10 -3.75 -7.24
C TYR A 372 -20.20 -2.64 -6.19
N VAL A 373 -19.23 -2.55 -5.28
CA VAL A 373 -19.19 -1.45 -4.29
C VAL A 373 -19.08 -0.09 -4.97
N THR A 374 -18.19 0.05 -5.96
CA THR A 374 -18.02 1.30 -6.70
C THR A 374 -19.27 1.66 -7.53
N LEU A 375 -19.93 0.67 -8.14
CA LEU A 375 -21.18 0.85 -8.88
C LEU A 375 -22.34 1.29 -7.98
N ILE A 376 -22.47 0.70 -6.78
CA ILE A 376 -23.45 1.12 -5.77
C ILE A 376 -23.13 2.54 -5.25
N ALA A 377 -21.85 2.85 -5.05
CA ALA A 377 -21.43 4.20 -4.66
C ALA A 377 -21.74 5.23 -5.76
N SER A 378 -21.50 4.89 -7.03
CA SER A 378 -21.87 5.68 -8.20
C SER A 378 -23.37 5.93 -8.25
N PHE A 379 -24.20 4.89 -8.10
CA PHE A 379 -25.65 5.01 -8.03
C PHE A 379 -26.09 5.93 -6.90
N THR A 380 -25.61 5.69 -5.68
CA THR A 380 -25.95 6.51 -4.51
C THR A 380 -25.56 7.98 -4.73
N ARG A 381 -24.40 8.23 -5.34
CA ARG A 381 -23.87 9.58 -5.59
C ARG A 381 -24.76 10.43 -6.49
N ILE A 382 -25.55 9.83 -7.39
CA ILE A 382 -26.41 10.60 -8.30
C ILE A 382 -27.44 11.44 -7.54
N PHE A 383 -27.93 10.93 -6.40
CA PHE A 383 -28.94 11.61 -5.57
C PHE A 383 -28.42 12.83 -4.84
N PHE A 384 -27.10 12.93 -4.64
CA PHE A 384 -26.49 14.02 -3.88
C PHE A 384 -26.09 15.23 -4.72
N ALA A 385 -25.74 15.05 -6.00
CA ALA A 385 -25.40 16.22 -6.84
C ALA A 385 -25.83 16.12 -8.30
N ASN A 386 -26.06 14.93 -8.87
CA ASN A 386 -26.35 14.82 -10.30
C ASN A 386 -27.82 15.12 -10.60
N LEU A 387 -28.75 14.57 -9.82
CA LEU A 387 -30.18 14.74 -10.02
C LEU A 387 -30.63 16.20 -9.82
N THR A 388 -29.93 16.96 -9.00
CA THR A 388 -30.22 18.38 -8.75
C THR A 388 -29.38 19.34 -9.60
N ALA A 389 -28.51 18.84 -10.47
CA ALA A 389 -27.68 19.68 -11.33
C ALA A 389 -28.43 20.18 -12.58
N GLY A 390 -28.00 21.34 -13.08
CA GLY A 390 -28.54 21.97 -14.28
C GLY A 390 -29.70 22.93 -14.02
N GLU A 391 -30.13 23.63 -15.06
CA GLU A 391 -31.27 24.56 -14.99
C GLU A 391 -32.60 23.82 -15.23
N PRO A 392 -33.70 24.23 -14.56
CA PRO A 392 -35.02 23.69 -14.84
C PRO A 392 -35.42 23.89 -16.32
N GLY A 393 -35.81 22.81 -17.00
CA GLY A 393 -36.27 22.85 -18.40
C GLY A 393 -35.21 22.55 -19.46
N GLU A 394 -33.93 22.46 -19.09
CA GLU A 394 -32.87 22.03 -20.02
C GLU A 394 -32.91 20.51 -20.22
N PHE A 395 -33.22 20.05 -21.44
CA PHE A 395 -33.28 18.61 -21.73
C PHE A 395 -31.90 17.95 -21.75
N TRP A 396 -30.92 18.59 -22.39
CA TRP A 396 -29.54 18.09 -22.54
C TRP A 396 -28.56 18.81 -21.62
N GLY A 397 -28.81 18.77 -20.30
CA GLY A 397 -27.96 19.40 -19.29
C GLY A 397 -27.06 18.43 -18.50
N PRO A 398 -26.34 18.94 -17.47
CA PRO A 398 -25.47 18.17 -16.58
C PRO A 398 -26.09 16.92 -15.98
N ARG A 399 -27.38 16.98 -15.64
CA ARG A 399 -28.14 15.83 -15.17
C ARG A 399 -28.16 14.70 -16.19
N MET A 400 -28.47 15.01 -17.45
CA MET A 400 -28.65 14.01 -18.50
C MET A 400 -27.32 13.36 -18.88
N TYR A 401 -26.29 14.14 -19.24
CA TYR A 401 -25.03 13.56 -19.74
C TYR A 401 -24.18 12.90 -18.65
N THR A 402 -24.45 13.14 -17.36
CA THR A 402 -23.75 12.44 -16.26
C THR A 402 -24.51 11.24 -15.71
N ILE A 403 -25.84 11.18 -15.82
CA ILE A 403 -26.61 10.03 -15.32
C ILE A 403 -26.83 9.00 -16.42
N LEU A 404 -27.08 9.44 -17.66
CA LEU A 404 -27.38 8.55 -18.77
C LEU A 404 -26.28 7.50 -19.02
N PRO A 405 -24.96 7.80 -18.94
CA PRO A 405 -23.93 6.78 -19.14
C PRO A 405 -23.92 5.68 -18.08
N LEU A 406 -24.46 5.91 -16.88
CA LEU A 406 -24.52 4.89 -15.82
C LEU A 406 -25.52 3.79 -16.14
N VAL A 407 -26.61 4.12 -16.84
CA VAL A 407 -27.66 3.17 -17.24
C VAL A 407 -27.12 2.01 -18.09
N PRO A 408 -26.43 2.23 -19.23
CA PRO A 408 -25.85 1.15 -20.00
C PRO A 408 -24.73 0.45 -19.24
N ILE A 409 -24.00 1.11 -18.34
CA ILE A 409 -23.01 0.44 -17.47
C ILE A 409 -23.70 -0.62 -16.59
N PHE A 410 -24.77 -0.25 -15.87
CA PHE A 410 -25.49 -1.20 -15.01
C PHE A 410 -26.06 -2.38 -15.80
N PHE A 411 -26.68 -2.12 -16.96
CA PHE A 411 -27.25 -3.18 -17.79
C PHE A 411 -26.18 -4.02 -18.49
N PHE A 412 -25.04 -3.43 -18.86
CA PHE A 412 -23.90 -4.18 -19.40
C PHE A 412 -23.36 -5.16 -18.37
N VAL A 413 -23.10 -4.71 -17.14
CA VAL A 413 -22.61 -5.58 -16.06
C VAL A 413 -23.63 -6.69 -15.76
N TYR A 414 -24.93 -6.39 -15.77
CA TYR A 414 -25.99 -7.40 -15.68
C TYR A 414 -25.94 -8.43 -16.83
N ALA A 415 -25.78 -7.97 -18.07
CA ALA A 415 -25.76 -8.83 -19.26
C ALA A 415 -24.55 -9.80 -19.26
N GLN A 416 -23.42 -9.37 -18.70
CA GLN A 416 -22.18 -10.15 -18.59
C GLN A 416 -22.20 -11.23 -17.51
N LEU A 417 -23.33 -11.46 -16.82
CA LEU A 417 -23.49 -12.53 -15.81
C LEU A 417 -24.38 -13.71 -16.31
N PRO A 418 -24.07 -14.37 -17.44
CA PRO A 418 -24.93 -15.39 -18.04
C PRO A 418 -25.06 -16.65 -17.17
N GLN A 419 -26.16 -17.40 -17.39
CA GLN A 419 -26.58 -18.50 -16.51
C GLN A 419 -25.60 -19.68 -16.40
N LYS A 420 -24.68 -19.85 -17.37
CA LYS A 420 -23.90 -21.08 -17.59
C LYS A 420 -22.43 -21.03 -17.15
N GLU A 421 -21.92 -19.91 -16.62
CA GLU A 421 -20.52 -19.83 -16.17
C GLU A 421 -20.34 -20.18 -14.69
N GLU A 422 -19.52 -21.19 -14.41
CA GLU A 422 -19.21 -21.69 -13.07
C GLU A 422 -18.62 -20.60 -12.13
N ASN A 423 -17.88 -19.65 -12.71
CA ASN A 423 -17.18 -18.59 -11.96
C ASN A 423 -18.10 -17.44 -11.48
N THR A 424 -19.34 -17.35 -11.95
CA THR A 424 -20.29 -16.27 -11.55
C THR A 424 -21.42 -16.78 -10.64
N VAL A 425 -21.42 -18.08 -10.31
CA VAL A 425 -22.44 -18.72 -9.46
C VAL A 425 -22.54 -18.07 -8.08
N ARG A 426 -21.40 -17.75 -7.44
CA ARG A 426 -21.40 -17.11 -6.10
C ARG A 426 -21.98 -15.70 -6.14
N ASP A 427 -21.73 -14.95 -7.20
CA ASP A 427 -22.23 -13.58 -7.37
C ASP A 427 -23.76 -13.56 -7.56
N ARG A 428 -24.28 -14.54 -8.31
CA ARG A 428 -25.72 -14.76 -8.46
C ARG A 428 -26.38 -15.25 -7.17
N ARG A 429 -25.71 -16.11 -6.39
CA ARG A 429 -26.23 -16.53 -5.07
C ARG A 429 -26.48 -15.33 -4.16
N LEU A 430 -25.66 -14.28 -4.29
CA LEU A 430 -25.80 -13.01 -3.59
C LEU A 430 -26.72 -12.00 -4.32
N HIS A 431 -27.34 -12.39 -5.44
CA HIS A 431 -28.29 -11.61 -6.23
C HIS A 431 -27.74 -10.26 -6.75
N PHE A 432 -26.43 -10.16 -6.96
CA PHE A 432 -25.82 -8.92 -7.48
C PHE A 432 -26.25 -8.60 -8.92
N ASP A 433 -26.50 -9.62 -9.73
CA ASP A 433 -27.07 -9.47 -11.08
C ASP A 433 -28.43 -8.76 -11.03
N THR A 434 -29.30 -9.26 -10.16
CA THR A 434 -30.64 -8.73 -9.94
C THR A 434 -30.56 -7.30 -9.39
N LEU A 435 -29.68 -7.05 -8.41
CA LEU A 435 -29.45 -5.72 -7.85
C LEU A 435 -29.06 -4.70 -8.93
N LEU A 436 -28.06 -5.01 -9.76
CA LEU A 436 -27.55 -4.08 -10.78
C LEU A 436 -28.61 -3.73 -11.83
N ALA A 437 -29.40 -4.69 -12.27
CA ALA A 437 -30.53 -4.42 -13.16
C ALA A 437 -31.58 -3.53 -12.51
N HIS A 438 -31.83 -3.66 -11.19
CA HIS A 438 -32.72 -2.73 -10.48
C HIS A 438 -32.10 -1.34 -10.35
N LEU A 439 -30.78 -1.23 -10.10
CA LEU A 439 -30.09 0.06 -10.10
C LEU A 439 -30.17 0.75 -11.46
N GLY A 440 -30.04 0.01 -12.57
CA GLY A 440 -30.20 0.54 -13.92
C GLY A 440 -31.59 1.13 -14.15
N THR A 441 -32.64 0.37 -13.84
CA THR A 441 -34.03 0.84 -13.96
C THR A 441 -34.33 1.99 -13.00
N ALA A 442 -33.91 1.90 -11.74
CA ALA A 442 -34.07 2.97 -10.75
C ALA A 442 -33.35 4.26 -11.17
N THR A 443 -32.21 4.16 -11.85
CA THR A 443 -31.48 5.30 -12.41
C THR A 443 -32.31 6.03 -13.47
N ILE A 444 -32.96 5.30 -14.38
CA ILE A 444 -33.87 5.88 -15.39
C ILE A 444 -35.07 6.54 -14.71
N VAL A 445 -35.72 5.83 -13.77
CA VAL A 445 -36.90 6.32 -13.05
C VAL A 445 -36.58 7.61 -12.28
N ALA A 446 -35.44 7.63 -11.56
CA ALA A 446 -34.97 8.80 -10.84
C ALA A 446 -34.60 9.94 -11.80
N LEU A 447 -33.89 9.65 -12.90
CA LEU A 447 -33.59 10.65 -13.92
C LEU A 447 -34.86 11.30 -14.46
N PHE A 448 -35.86 10.51 -14.84
CA PHE A 448 -37.11 11.03 -15.39
C PHE A 448 -37.92 11.82 -14.37
N TYR A 449 -37.86 11.45 -13.08
CA TYR A 449 -38.48 12.21 -12.01
C TYR A 449 -37.94 13.64 -11.93
N PHE A 450 -36.62 13.83 -12.08
CA PHE A 450 -35.99 15.15 -12.00
C PHE A 450 -35.93 15.87 -13.35
N GLN A 451 -35.91 15.13 -14.46
CA GLN A 451 -35.76 15.68 -15.80
C GLN A 451 -37.06 16.27 -16.36
N PHE A 452 -38.19 15.62 -16.12
CA PHE A 452 -39.48 16.11 -16.59
C PHE A 452 -40.13 17.05 -15.59
N PRO A 453 -40.99 17.98 -16.05
CA PRO A 453 -41.86 18.74 -15.17
C PRO A 453 -42.65 17.81 -14.26
N ILE A 454 -42.87 18.24 -13.01
CA ILE A 454 -43.37 17.39 -11.93
C ILE A 454 -44.72 16.70 -12.24
N GLU A 455 -45.55 17.33 -13.09
CA GLU A 455 -46.82 16.81 -13.58
C GLU A 455 -46.61 15.63 -14.54
N TRP A 456 -45.65 15.73 -15.46
CA TRP A 456 -45.36 14.77 -16.53
C TRP A 456 -44.63 13.51 -16.06
N VAL A 457 -44.15 13.48 -14.82
CA VAL A 457 -43.46 12.32 -14.23
C VAL A 457 -44.30 11.04 -14.36
N VAL A 458 -45.61 11.12 -14.13
CA VAL A 458 -46.51 9.95 -14.22
C VAL A 458 -46.56 9.35 -15.63
N THR A 459 -46.58 10.20 -16.67
CA THR A 459 -46.52 9.76 -18.08
C THR A 459 -45.13 9.20 -18.41
N SER A 460 -44.06 9.86 -17.94
CA SER A 460 -42.69 9.38 -18.19
C SER A 460 -42.44 7.99 -17.57
N TRP A 461 -42.96 7.73 -16.37
CA TRP A 461 -42.87 6.43 -15.72
C TRP A 461 -43.71 5.38 -16.44
N ALA A 462 -44.90 5.72 -16.94
CA ALA A 462 -45.69 4.83 -17.79
C ALA A 462 -44.94 4.45 -19.09
N ALA A 463 -44.19 5.39 -19.69
CA ALA A 463 -43.33 5.09 -20.84
C ALA A 463 -42.20 4.12 -20.48
N VAL A 464 -41.62 4.23 -19.28
CA VAL A 464 -40.63 3.26 -18.77
C VAL A 464 -41.27 1.88 -18.55
N VAL A 465 -42.51 1.80 -18.03
CA VAL A 465 -43.26 0.53 -17.94
C VAL A 465 -43.40 -0.11 -19.32
N PHE A 466 -43.85 0.65 -20.33
CA PHE A 466 -43.97 0.17 -21.71
C PHE A 466 -42.64 -0.38 -22.23
N ALA A 467 -41.53 0.34 -22.02
CA ALA A 467 -40.21 -0.10 -22.43
C ALA A 467 -39.73 -1.36 -21.68
N LEU A 468 -39.99 -1.47 -20.38
CA LEU A 468 -39.63 -2.63 -19.55
C LEU A 468 -40.40 -3.90 -19.97
N LEU A 469 -41.69 -3.79 -20.25
CA LEU A 469 -42.48 -4.90 -20.76
C LEU A 469 -42.03 -5.31 -22.17
N GLY A 470 -41.71 -4.34 -23.03
CA GLY A 470 -41.08 -4.60 -24.33
C GLY A 470 -39.72 -5.33 -24.18
N ALA A 471 -38.86 -4.88 -23.27
CA ALA A 471 -37.57 -5.50 -22.98
C ALA A 471 -37.73 -6.91 -22.38
N ALA A 472 -38.72 -7.13 -21.51
CA ALA A 472 -39.06 -8.45 -20.99
C ALA A 472 -39.43 -9.41 -22.11
N LEU A 473 -40.16 -8.95 -23.12
CA LEU A 473 -40.55 -9.74 -24.28
C LEU A 473 -39.39 -10.03 -25.23
N LEU A 474 -38.55 -9.02 -25.50
CA LEU A 474 -37.43 -9.11 -26.44
C LEU A 474 -36.25 -9.92 -25.89
N LEU A 475 -35.93 -9.73 -24.60
CA LEU A 475 -34.77 -10.36 -23.96
C LEU A 475 -35.12 -11.66 -23.23
N ASP A 476 -36.41 -12.00 -23.16
CA ASP A 476 -36.94 -13.19 -22.48
C ASP A 476 -36.47 -13.31 -21.00
N ARG A 477 -36.47 -12.18 -20.29
CA ARG A 477 -36.06 -12.11 -18.88
C ARG A 477 -37.24 -11.71 -17.98
N PRO A 478 -37.60 -12.53 -16.96
CA PRO A 478 -38.71 -12.21 -16.05
C PRO A 478 -38.44 -10.98 -15.17
N LEU A 479 -37.16 -10.63 -14.98
CA LEU A 479 -36.76 -9.51 -14.15
C LEU A 479 -37.36 -8.17 -14.61
N PHE A 480 -37.32 -7.89 -15.92
CA PHE A 480 -37.88 -6.66 -16.48
C PHE A 480 -39.40 -6.60 -16.36
N LEU A 481 -40.07 -7.76 -16.40
CA LEU A 481 -41.51 -7.85 -16.13
C LEU A 481 -41.83 -7.44 -14.69
N HIS A 482 -41.10 -7.99 -13.72
CA HIS A 482 -41.30 -7.63 -12.30
C HIS A 482 -41.02 -6.15 -12.03
N GLN A 483 -39.96 -5.59 -12.63
CA GLN A 483 -39.66 -4.16 -12.54
C GLN A 483 -40.74 -3.29 -13.18
N GLY A 484 -41.26 -3.70 -14.35
CA GLY A 484 -42.36 -3.04 -15.02
C GLY A 484 -43.62 -2.99 -14.15
N LEU A 485 -44.07 -4.16 -13.67
CA LEU A 485 -45.26 -4.26 -12.80
C LEU A 485 -45.13 -3.46 -11.51
N LEU A 486 -43.96 -3.48 -10.87
CA LEU A 486 -43.69 -2.66 -9.69
C LEU A 486 -43.78 -1.17 -10.01
N LEU A 487 -43.24 -0.75 -11.15
CA LEU A 487 -43.31 0.64 -11.59
C LEU A 487 -44.74 1.03 -12.00
N THR A 488 -45.56 0.12 -12.54
CA THR A 488 -46.99 0.36 -12.82
C THR A 488 -47.76 0.70 -11.55
N VAL A 489 -47.48 -0.01 -10.44
CA VAL A 489 -48.00 0.34 -9.12
C VAL A 489 -47.48 1.72 -8.67
N GLY A 490 -46.21 2.03 -8.96
CA GLY A 490 -45.63 3.35 -8.74
C GLY A 490 -46.33 4.47 -9.53
N VAL A 491 -46.70 4.21 -10.79
CA VAL A 491 -47.49 5.12 -11.64
C VAL A 491 -48.86 5.36 -11.05
N LEU A 492 -49.54 4.31 -10.57
CA LEU A 492 -50.82 4.44 -9.86
C LEU A 492 -50.68 5.31 -8.60
N ALA A 493 -49.72 4.97 -7.74
CA ALA A 493 -49.50 5.68 -6.49
C ALA A 493 -49.17 7.16 -6.72
N ARG A 494 -48.30 7.45 -7.69
CA ARG A 494 -47.93 8.82 -8.09
C ARG A 494 -49.12 9.58 -8.68
N GLY A 495 -49.85 8.94 -9.60
CA GLY A 495 -51.03 9.52 -10.24
C GLY A 495 -52.10 9.89 -9.22
N MET A 496 -52.41 8.99 -8.29
CA MET A 496 -53.34 9.23 -7.19
C MET A 496 -52.84 10.33 -6.25
N ALA A 497 -51.67 10.13 -5.63
CA ALA A 497 -51.20 10.98 -4.54
C ALA A 497 -50.86 12.40 -4.98
N HIS A 498 -50.35 12.59 -6.20
CA HIS A 498 -49.88 13.91 -6.65
C HIS A 498 -50.72 14.53 -7.76
N ASN A 499 -50.97 13.79 -8.84
CA ASN A 499 -51.65 14.35 -10.00
C ASN A 499 -53.15 14.55 -9.76
N LEU A 500 -53.81 13.64 -9.03
CA LEU A 500 -55.21 13.75 -8.62
C LEU A 500 -55.37 14.56 -7.33
N PHE A 501 -54.77 14.12 -6.22
CA PHE A 501 -55.06 14.69 -4.89
C PHE A 501 -54.06 15.75 -4.40
N GLY A 502 -52.77 15.64 -4.75
CA GLY A 502 -51.73 16.52 -4.22
C GLY A 502 -51.65 17.91 -4.85
N ALA A 503 -51.91 18.03 -6.15
CA ALA A 503 -51.86 19.31 -6.86
C ALA A 503 -53.10 20.19 -6.61
N GLY A 504 -54.21 19.60 -6.15
CA GLY A 504 -55.48 20.29 -5.88
C GLY A 504 -55.50 21.09 -4.58
N TYR A 505 -54.71 20.71 -3.58
CA TYR A 505 -54.76 21.34 -2.25
C TYR A 505 -53.84 22.56 -2.10
N PHE A 506 -52.79 22.72 -2.93
CA PHE A 506 -51.76 23.75 -2.76
C PHE A 506 -51.22 24.42 -4.06
N GLY A 507 -51.74 24.16 -5.26
CA GLY A 507 -51.12 24.62 -6.53
C GLY A 507 -52.03 25.36 -7.54
N LYS A 508 -51.51 26.43 -8.17
CA LYS A 508 -52.12 27.23 -9.26
C LYS A 508 -52.09 26.53 -10.64
N GLY A 509 -52.60 25.30 -10.75
CA GLY A 509 -52.65 24.56 -12.04
C GLY A 509 -54.06 24.49 -12.63
N ASP A 510 -54.18 24.57 -13.95
CA ASP A 510 -55.46 24.44 -14.68
C ASP A 510 -55.88 22.95 -14.76
N TRP A 511 -57.17 22.67 -14.53
CA TRP A 511 -57.70 21.31 -14.39
C TRP A 511 -57.57 20.49 -15.69
N GLN A 512 -57.62 21.15 -16.85
CA GLN A 512 -57.53 20.51 -18.17
C GLN A 512 -56.15 19.88 -18.43
N GLY A 513 -55.07 20.50 -17.97
CA GLY A 513 -53.71 19.97 -18.14
C GLY A 513 -53.44 18.71 -17.32
N ARG A 514 -54.00 18.63 -16.11
CA ARG A 514 -53.81 17.49 -15.20
C ARG A 514 -54.45 16.21 -15.71
N TYR A 515 -55.70 16.32 -16.17
CA TYR A 515 -56.42 15.20 -16.76
C TYR A 515 -55.76 14.76 -18.06
N PHE A 516 -55.29 15.70 -18.89
CA PHE A 516 -54.53 15.35 -20.10
C PHE A 516 -53.29 14.49 -19.79
N VAL A 517 -52.49 14.87 -18.78
CA VAL A 517 -51.27 14.14 -18.40
C VAL A 517 -51.57 12.78 -17.75
N LEU A 518 -52.65 12.67 -16.98
CA LEU A 518 -53.08 11.37 -16.44
C LEU A 518 -53.66 10.46 -17.52
N SER A 519 -54.45 11.00 -18.44
CA SER A 519 -54.97 10.28 -19.59
C SER A 519 -53.83 9.79 -20.50
N SER A 520 -52.78 10.59 -20.73
CA SER A 520 -51.62 10.11 -21.50
C SER A 520 -50.88 8.97 -20.81
N ALA A 521 -50.70 9.03 -19.48
CA ALA A 521 -50.13 7.91 -18.73
C ALA A 521 -51.02 6.65 -18.84
N ALA A 522 -52.34 6.80 -18.70
CA ALA A 522 -53.28 5.69 -18.83
C ALA A 522 -53.28 5.07 -20.24
N VAL A 523 -53.23 5.90 -21.29
CA VAL A 523 -53.11 5.44 -22.68
C VAL A 523 -51.82 4.64 -22.91
N ILE A 524 -50.69 5.10 -22.36
CA ILE A 524 -49.42 4.37 -22.49
C ILE A 524 -49.46 3.04 -21.75
N LEU A 525 -50.05 2.98 -20.55
CA LEU A 525 -50.24 1.72 -19.83
C LEU A 525 -51.19 0.77 -20.59
N LEU A 526 -52.29 1.27 -21.15
CA LEU A 526 -53.15 0.47 -22.02
C LEU A 526 -52.44 -0.01 -23.29
N ALA A 527 -51.54 0.79 -23.87
CA ALA A 527 -50.71 0.35 -24.98
C ALA A 527 -49.72 -0.77 -24.57
N SER A 528 -49.28 -0.77 -23.31
CA SER A 528 -48.41 -1.81 -22.75
C SER A 528 -49.09 -3.20 -22.73
N LEU A 529 -50.43 -3.25 -22.76
CA LEU A 529 -51.21 -4.51 -22.82
C LEU A 529 -50.80 -5.38 -24.01
N PHE A 530 -50.40 -4.78 -25.12
CA PHE A 530 -49.87 -5.52 -26.28
C PHE A 530 -48.73 -6.46 -25.88
N PHE A 531 -47.82 -5.99 -25.02
CA PHE A 531 -46.74 -6.82 -24.47
C PHE A 531 -47.24 -7.72 -23.34
N ALA A 532 -48.06 -7.19 -22.44
CA ALA A 532 -48.54 -7.93 -21.27
C ALA A 532 -49.28 -9.23 -21.66
N PHE A 533 -50.16 -9.19 -22.68
CA PHE A 533 -50.83 -10.39 -23.19
C PHE A 533 -49.86 -11.42 -23.76
N ARG A 534 -48.77 -10.99 -24.41
CA ARG A 534 -47.72 -11.88 -24.95
C ARG A 534 -46.80 -12.45 -23.87
N LEU A 535 -46.76 -11.83 -22.70
CA LEU A 535 -45.99 -12.27 -21.53
C LEU A 535 -46.82 -13.15 -20.57
N ARG A 536 -48.14 -13.23 -20.77
CA ARG A 536 -49.06 -14.03 -19.96
C ARG A 536 -48.61 -15.49 -19.90
N GLY A 537 -48.41 -16.00 -18.68
CA GLY A 537 -48.01 -17.38 -18.43
C GLY A 537 -46.64 -17.77 -19.01
N ARG A 538 -45.86 -16.83 -19.55
CA ARG A 538 -44.59 -17.11 -20.22
C ARG A 538 -43.50 -17.53 -19.24
N TYR A 539 -43.56 -17.03 -18.01
CA TYR A 539 -42.63 -17.38 -16.94
C TYR A 539 -43.32 -18.32 -15.95
N SER A 540 -42.80 -19.53 -15.81
CA SER A 540 -43.35 -20.56 -14.92
C SER A 540 -43.17 -20.19 -13.45
N ILE A 541 -44.25 -20.29 -12.66
CA ILE A 541 -44.18 -20.14 -11.20
C ILE A 541 -43.45 -21.38 -10.63
N PRO A 542 -42.35 -21.22 -9.88
CA PRO A 542 -41.66 -22.36 -9.27
C PRO A 542 -42.60 -23.12 -8.31
N GLN A 543 -42.55 -24.45 -8.33
CA GLN A 543 -43.46 -25.28 -7.51
C GLN A 543 -43.26 -25.09 -5.98
N ASN A 544 -42.09 -24.58 -5.57
CA ASN A 544 -41.69 -24.34 -4.16
C ASN A 544 -41.58 -22.83 -3.82
N VAL A 545 -42.52 -21.99 -4.28
CA VAL A 545 -42.55 -20.57 -3.89
C VAL A 545 -43.05 -20.41 -2.46
N ASN A 546 -42.32 -19.63 -1.65
CA ASN A 546 -42.71 -19.23 -0.30
C ASN A 546 -44.17 -18.73 -0.29
N PRO A 547 -45.05 -19.21 0.62
CA PRO A 547 -46.46 -18.78 0.71
C PRO A 547 -46.67 -17.27 0.68
N TRP A 548 -45.74 -16.49 1.25
CA TRP A 548 -45.79 -15.03 1.30
C TRP A 548 -45.52 -14.34 -0.05
N ILE A 549 -44.80 -15.01 -0.96
CA ILE A 549 -44.41 -14.47 -2.28
C ILE A 549 -45.31 -15.03 -3.40
N LYS A 550 -46.02 -16.13 -3.12
CA LYS A 550 -46.98 -16.77 -4.02
C LYS A 550 -48.01 -15.81 -4.65
N PRO A 551 -48.64 -14.85 -3.93
CA PRO A 551 -49.56 -13.90 -4.57
C PRO A 551 -48.87 -12.99 -5.59
N LEU A 552 -47.66 -12.49 -5.28
CA LEU A 552 -46.87 -11.67 -6.22
C LEU A 552 -46.48 -12.47 -7.47
N ALA A 553 -46.12 -13.74 -7.30
CA ALA A 553 -45.80 -14.63 -8.41
C ALA A 553 -47.02 -14.93 -9.30
N LEU A 554 -48.21 -15.08 -8.71
CA LEU A 554 -49.47 -15.25 -9.45
C LEU A 554 -49.84 -14.00 -10.26
N ILE A 555 -49.68 -12.82 -9.66
CA ILE A 555 -49.88 -11.53 -10.32
C ILE A 555 -48.90 -11.38 -11.50
N ALA A 556 -47.62 -11.71 -11.30
CA ALA A 556 -46.62 -11.67 -12.36
C ALA A 556 -46.88 -12.69 -13.49
N GLY A 557 -47.61 -13.78 -13.22
CA GLY A 557 -48.05 -14.74 -14.23
C GLY A 557 -49.19 -14.22 -15.13
N ARG A 558 -49.87 -13.15 -14.72
CA ARG A 558 -50.94 -12.47 -15.45
C ARG A 558 -50.73 -10.95 -15.49
N PRO A 559 -49.64 -10.48 -16.10
CA PRO A 559 -49.32 -9.06 -16.12
C PRO A 559 -50.39 -8.22 -16.81
N GLU A 560 -51.16 -8.81 -17.74
CA GLU A 560 -52.28 -8.15 -18.42
C GLU A 560 -53.36 -7.64 -17.46
N GLN A 561 -53.54 -8.28 -16.30
CA GLN A 561 -54.51 -7.85 -15.31
C GLN A 561 -54.08 -6.53 -14.66
N VAL A 562 -52.80 -6.43 -14.28
CA VAL A 562 -52.25 -5.23 -13.64
C VAL A 562 -52.26 -4.05 -14.61
N GLU A 563 -51.80 -4.27 -15.84
CA GLU A 563 -51.75 -3.25 -16.89
C GLU A 563 -53.15 -2.83 -17.39
N PHE A 564 -54.19 -3.64 -17.17
CA PHE A 564 -55.58 -3.26 -17.46
C PHE A 564 -56.23 -2.51 -16.30
N PHE A 565 -56.17 -3.06 -15.08
CA PHE A 565 -56.90 -2.48 -13.95
C PHE A 565 -56.32 -1.14 -13.49
N ILE A 566 -54.99 -0.97 -13.51
CA ILE A 566 -54.36 0.27 -13.04
C ILE A 566 -54.80 1.51 -13.85
N PRO A 567 -54.69 1.54 -15.20
CA PRO A 567 -55.17 2.69 -15.96
C PRO A 567 -56.68 2.89 -15.85
N ILE A 568 -57.48 1.82 -15.73
CA ILE A 568 -58.94 1.94 -15.50
C ILE A 568 -59.25 2.57 -14.16
N ILE A 569 -58.52 2.21 -13.08
CA ILE A 569 -58.66 2.85 -11.78
C ILE A 569 -58.32 4.34 -11.88
N LEU A 570 -57.20 4.68 -12.52
CA LEU A 570 -56.80 6.08 -12.72
C LEU A 570 -57.88 6.88 -13.47
N LEU A 571 -58.42 6.33 -14.57
CA LEU A 571 -59.50 6.96 -15.34
C LEU A 571 -60.80 7.05 -14.55
N THR A 572 -61.14 6.03 -13.76
CA THR A 572 -62.36 6.03 -12.93
C THR A 572 -62.27 7.07 -11.83
N CYS A 573 -61.11 7.25 -11.20
CA CYS A 573 -60.90 8.29 -10.20
C CYS A 573 -60.85 9.71 -10.77
N MET A 574 -60.74 9.87 -12.10
CA MET A 574 -60.83 11.16 -12.78
C MET A 574 -62.29 11.58 -13.07
N LEU A 575 -63.22 10.62 -13.11
CA LEU A 575 -64.66 10.82 -13.31
C LEU A 575 -65.33 11.10 -11.96
#